data_AF-A0A1Z8MM28-F1
#
_entry.id   AF-A0A1Z8MM28-F1
#
_cell.length_a   1.000
_cell.length_b   1.000
_cell.length_c   1.000
_cell.angle_alpha   90.00
_cell.angle_beta   90.00
_cell.angle_gamma   90.00
#
_symmetry.space_group_name_H-M   'P 1'
#
loop_
_entity.id
_entity.type
_entity.pdbx_description
1 polymer ?
#
loop_
_entity_poly.entity_id
_entity_poly.type
_entity_poly.pdbx_seq_one_letter_code
_entity_poly.pdbx_strand_id
1 'polypeptide(L)'
;MQLLSYFVRSMNVDQLFLFLAGDYKMMPAATKGIALYEVFLHPQTVARISSGRLLPQKDMRLANEIEKLTAAYLEHQNWQPSRAERADGASGGQVEPGSIEPGSIEPVQGDSVQDQPVGIDSVGIDSVSNDLERVDDQRPLVPLPANYLFDAVVTDLRLVTAAKLAEKQEQYDPGKTPTENLPGGAMNEAQRRFVDQIWVPKIRPYLVSAGFRSIASVA
;
A
#
# COMPACT_ATOMS: atom_id res chain seq x y z
N MET A 1 4.94 -12.16 15.52
CA MET A 1 5.40 -12.95 14.36
C MET A 1 5.18 -14.45 14.51
N GLN A 2 5.59 -15.06 15.63
CA GLN A 2 5.44 -16.52 15.83
C GLN A 2 3.97 -16.99 15.73
N LEU A 3 3.03 -16.24 16.31
CA LEU A 3 1.60 -16.54 16.22
C LEU A 3 1.06 -16.49 14.77
N LEU A 4 1.50 -15.53 13.94
CA LEU A 4 1.10 -15.46 12.53
C LEU A 4 1.67 -16.63 11.72
N SER A 5 2.92 -17.00 12.02
CA SER A 5 3.56 -18.18 11.42
C SER A 5 2.82 -19.45 11.81
N TYR A 6 2.34 -19.54 13.05
CA TYR A 6 1.48 -20.62 13.48
C TYR A 6 0.15 -20.63 12.72
N PHE A 7 -0.51 -19.48 12.52
CA PHE A 7 -1.77 -19.42 11.75
C PHE A 7 -1.58 -19.89 10.31
N VAL A 8 -0.49 -19.51 9.66
CA VAL A 8 -0.16 -19.97 8.30
C VAL A 8 0.08 -21.47 8.27
N ARG A 9 0.94 -22.00 9.14
CA ARG A 9 1.31 -23.43 9.18
C ARG A 9 0.16 -24.33 9.60
N SER A 10 -0.72 -23.84 10.48
CA SER A 10 -1.95 -24.54 10.89
C SER A 10 -3.11 -24.34 9.92
N MET A 11 -2.90 -23.63 8.80
CA MET A 11 -3.93 -23.25 7.82
C MET A 11 -5.15 -22.56 8.45
N ASN A 12 -4.92 -21.76 9.49
CA ASN A 12 -5.95 -21.00 10.19
C ASN A 12 -6.20 -19.65 9.48
N VAL A 13 -6.69 -19.75 8.26
CA VAL A 13 -6.92 -18.64 7.31
C VAL A 13 -7.83 -17.56 7.90
N ASP A 14 -8.85 -17.95 8.68
CA ASP A 14 -9.78 -17.03 9.31
C ASP A 14 -9.07 -16.06 10.27
N GLN A 15 -8.16 -16.59 11.09
CA GLN A 15 -7.41 -15.78 12.06
C GLN A 15 -6.40 -14.86 11.39
N LEU A 16 -5.78 -15.36 10.32
CA LEU A 16 -4.92 -14.55 9.50
C LEU A 16 -5.70 -13.37 8.87
N PHE A 17 -6.90 -13.62 8.31
CA PHE A 17 -7.75 -12.56 7.78
C PHE A 17 -8.13 -11.55 8.85
N LEU A 18 -8.57 -12.00 10.04
CA LEU A 18 -8.93 -11.10 11.14
C LEU A 18 -7.77 -10.18 11.56
N PHE A 19 -6.55 -10.73 11.61
CA PHE A 19 -5.36 -9.94 11.91
C PHE A 19 -5.10 -8.87 10.83
N LEU A 20 -5.12 -9.27 9.55
CA LEU A 20 -4.84 -8.35 8.43
C LEU A 20 -5.95 -7.32 8.22
N ALA A 21 -7.22 -7.68 8.47
CA ALA A 21 -8.33 -6.74 8.48
C ALA A 21 -8.17 -5.68 9.58
N GLY A 22 -7.59 -6.05 10.73
CA GLY A 22 -7.20 -5.11 11.78
C GLY A 22 -6.11 -4.12 11.31
N ASP A 23 -5.05 -4.61 10.66
CA ASP A 23 -4.01 -3.76 10.05
C ASP A 23 -4.59 -2.80 9.00
N TYR A 24 -5.46 -3.31 8.12
CA TYR A 24 -6.19 -2.48 7.16
C TYR A 24 -7.03 -1.39 7.84
N LYS A 25 -7.76 -1.71 8.91
CA LYS A 25 -8.62 -0.75 9.61
C LYS A 25 -7.82 0.42 10.21
N MET A 26 -6.60 0.15 10.67
CA MET A 26 -5.70 1.18 11.23
C MET A 26 -5.09 2.06 10.14
N MET A 27 -4.78 1.49 8.98
CA MET A 27 -4.16 2.19 7.86
C MET A 27 -4.76 1.70 6.54
N PRO A 28 -5.94 2.24 6.14
CA PRO A 28 -6.64 1.81 4.94
C PRO A 28 -5.87 2.26 3.70
N ALA A 29 -5.77 1.35 2.73
CA ALA A 29 -5.16 1.62 1.42
C ALA A 29 -5.86 0.77 0.36
N ALA A 30 -5.98 1.31 -0.86
CA ALA A 30 -6.64 0.63 -1.96
C ALA A 30 -6.07 -0.77 -2.21
N THR A 31 -4.74 -0.85 -2.30
CA THR A 31 -4.00 -2.10 -2.49
C THR A 31 -4.26 -3.13 -1.39
N LYS A 32 -4.32 -2.70 -0.12
CA LYS A 32 -4.62 -3.59 1.01
C LYS A 32 -6.05 -4.13 0.93
N GLY A 33 -7.02 -3.28 0.59
CA GLY A 33 -8.42 -3.68 0.43
C GLY A 33 -8.60 -4.70 -0.69
N ILE A 34 -8.03 -4.41 -1.86
CA ILE A 34 -8.05 -5.32 -3.02
C ILE A 34 -7.40 -6.66 -2.66
N ALA A 35 -6.20 -6.63 -2.06
CA ALA A 35 -5.49 -7.85 -1.71
C ALA A 35 -6.22 -8.70 -0.66
N LEU A 36 -6.86 -8.09 0.35
CA LEU A 36 -7.70 -8.80 1.31
C LEU A 36 -8.87 -9.51 0.62
N TYR A 37 -9.52 -8.84 -0.31
CA TYR A 37 -10.63 -9.43 -1.06
C TYR A 37 -10.16 -10.60 -1.92
N GLU A 38 -9.15 -10.40 -2.76
CA GLU A 38 -8.67 -11.41 -3.70
C GLU A 38 -8.12 -12.65 -2.99
N VAL A 39 -7.38 -12.47 -1.90
CA VAL A 39 -6.76 -13.59 -1.19
C VAL A 39 -7.78 -14.37 -0.36
N PHE A 40 -8.77 -13.71 0.26
CA PHE A 40 -9.58 -14.36 1.30
C PHE A 40 -11.06 -14.50 0.97
N LEU A 41 -11.59 -13.64 0.10
CA LEU A 41 -13.04 -13.50 -0.12
C LEU A 41 -13.47 -13.86 -1.55
N HIS A 42 -12.56 -13.75 -2.52
CA HIS A 42 -12.86 -14.07 -3.91
C HIS A 42 -13.30 -15.55 -4.05
N PRO A 43 -14.35 -15.87 -4.82
CA PRO A 43 -14.91 -17.23 -4.85
C PRO A 43 -13.92 -18.33 -5.25
N GLN A 44 -12.91 -17.98 -6.06
CA GLN A 44 -11.91 -18.90 -6.60
C GLN A 44 -10.60 -18.92 -5.80
N THR A 45 -10.51 -18.21 -4.67
CA THR A 45 -9.28 -18.20 -3.88
C THR A 45 -9.06 -19.50 -3.13
N VAL A 46 -7.79 -19.88 -2.99
CA VAL A 46 -7.33 -21.07 -2.25
C VAL A 46 -7.23 -20.83 -0.75
N ALA A 47 -7.07 -19.58 -0.31
CA ALA A 47 -7.02 -19.19 1.10
C ALA A 47 -8.36 -18.56 1.51
N ARG A 48 -9.46 -19.23 1.20
CA ARG A 48 -10.81 -18.72 1.44
C ARG A 48 -11.18 -18.84 2.91
N ILE A 49 -11.74 -17.77 3.48
CA ILE A 49 -12.25 -17.81 4.86
C ILE A 49 -13.52 -18.65 4.98
N SER A 50 -13.80 -19.11 6.18
CA SER A 50 -14.97 -19.94 6.52
C SER A 50 -16.28 -19.14 6.60
N SER A 51 -16.27 -17.81 6.41
CA SER A 51 -17.50 -17.00 6.44
C SER A 51 -18.44 -17.44 5.32
N GLY A 52 -19.58 -18.02 5.69
CA GLY A 52 -20.50 -18.61 4.72
C GLY A 52 -21.51 -17.62 4.15
N ARG A 53 -21.73 -16.45 4.78
CA ARG A 53 -22.89 -15.57 4.50
C ARG A 53 -22.55 -14.28 3.75
N LEU A 54 -21.35 -13.75 3.92
CA LEU A 54 -20.95 -12.43 3.40
C LEU A 54 -19.92 -12.52 2.27
N LEU A 55 -19.72 -13.72 1.73
CA LEU A 55 -18.91 -13.89 0.52
C LEU A 55 -19.68 -13.38 -0.69
N PRO A 56 -18.98 -12.96 -1.76
CA PRO A 56 -19.59 -12.39 -2.98
C PRO A 56 -20.73 -13.21 -3.58
N GLN A 57 -20.75 -14.52 -3.36
CA GLN A 57 -21.84 -15.41 -3.76
C GLN A 57 -23.20 -15.10 -3.09
N LYS A 58 -23.22 -14.27 -2.04
CA LYS A 58 -24.39 -13.95 -1.22
C LYS A 58 -24.55 -12.45 -0.94
N ASP A 59 -23.46 -11.69 -0.91
CA ASP A 59 -23.48 -10.24 -0.81
C ASP A 59 -22.51 -9.59 -1.80
N MET A 60 -23.07 -8.94 -2.81
CA MET A 60 -22.31 -8.27 -3.87
C MET A 60 -21.83 -6.87 -3.48
N ARG A 61 -22.28 -6.29 -2.36
CA ARG A 61 -21.93 -4.91 -1.99
C ARG A 61 -20.42 -4.74 -1.83
N LEU A 62 -19.79 -5.65 -1.09
CA LEU A 62 -18.34 -5.64 -0.91
C LEU A 62 -17.61 -5.84 -2.24
N ALA A 63 -18.09 -6.75 -3.09
CA ALA A 63 -17.49 -6.99 -4.40
C ALA A 63 -17.55 -5.73 -5.29
N ASN A 64 -18.69 -5.05 -5.31
CA ASN A 64 -18.88 -3.83 -6.10
C ASN A 64 -17.98 -2.68 -5.61
N GLU A 65 -17.80 -2.54 -4.29
CA GLU A 65 -16.88 -1.53 -3.74
C GLU A 65 -15.42 -1.84 -4.07
N ILE A 66 -15.03 -3.12 -4.03
CA ILE A 66 -13.69 -3.55 -4.45
C ILE A 66 -13.49 -3.34 -5.95
N GLU A 67 -14.50 -3.58 -6.79
CA GLU A 67 -14.42 -3.35 -8.23
C GLU A 67 -14.19 -1.88 -8.56
N LYS A 68 -14.94 -0.96 -7.94
CA LYS A 68 -14.73 0.49 -8.10
C LYS A 68 -13.32 0.91 -7.66
N LEU A 69 -12.88 0.39 -6.53
CA LEU A 69 -11.55 0.67 -5.98
C LEU A 69 -10.44 0.15 -6.89
N THR A 70 -10.63 -1.03 -7.47
CA THR A 70 -9.71 -1.64 -8.43
C THR A 70 -9.63 -0.83 -9.71
N ALA A 71 -10.78 -0.42 -10.26
CA ALA A 71 -10.84 0.41 -11.46
C ALA A 71 -10.09 1.74 -11.25
N ALA A 72 -10.35 2.44 -10.15
CA ALA A 72 -9.68 3.69 -9.83
C ALA A 72 -8.17 3.51 -9.60
N TYR A 73 -7.75 2.41 -8.98
CA TYR A 73 -6.34 2.08 -8.79
C TYR A 73 -5.63 1.84 -10.13
N LEU A 74 -6.24 1.06 -11.02
CA LEU A 74 -5.69 0.77 -12.34
C LEU A 74 -5.62 2.02 -13.23
N GLU A 75 -6.63 2.89 -13.16
CA GLU A 75 -6.64 4.17 -13.87
C GLU A 75 -5.48 5.06 -13.40
N HIS A 76 -5.26 5.18 -12.09
CA HIS A 76 -4.13 5.92 -11.53
C HIS A 76 -2.78 5.31 -11.97
N GLN A 77 -2.65 3.98 -12.00
CA GLN A 77 -1.40 3.32 -12.44
C GLN A 77 -1.11 3.52 -13.92
N ASN A 78 -2.14 3.51 -14.75
CA ASN A 78 -2.03 3.63 -16.21
C ASN A 78 -2.08 5.08 -16.70
N TRP A 79 -2.20 6.06 -15.79
CA TRP A 79 -2.26 7.46 -16.16
C TRP A 79 -0.98 7.90 -16.87
N GLN A 80 -1.16 8.44 -18.08
CA GLN A 80 -0.12 9.15 -18.80
C GLN A 80 -0.54 10.62 -18.88
N PRO A 81 0.34 11.57 -18.53
CA PRO A 81 0.03 12.98 -18.72
C PRO A 81 -0.15 13.23 -20.22
N SER A 82 -1.31 13.76 -20.60
CA SER A 82 -1.54 14.27 -21.95
C SER A 82 -0.46 15.30 -22.26
N ARG A 83 0.46 14.95 -23.16
CA ARG A 83 1.46 15.89 -23.69
C ARG A 83 0.67 16.95 -24.45
N ALA A 84 0.37 18.08 -23.79
CA ALA A 84 -0.26 19.21 -24.43
C ALA A 84 0.47 19.48 -25.74
N GLU A 85 -0.26 19.37 -26.85
CA GLU A 85 0.21 19.77 -28.17
C GLU A 85 0.76 21.19 -28.02
N ARG A 86 2.09 21.33 -28.07
CA ARG A 86 2.70 22.60 -28.40
C ARG A 86 2.26 22.86 -29.83
N ALA A 87 1.12 23.52 -29.99
CA ALA A 87 0.75 24.12 -31.25
C ALA A 87 1.88 25.09 -31.60
N ASP A 88 2.63 24.71 -32.63
CA ASP A 88 3.71 25.46 -33.23
C ASP A 88 3.20 26.85 -33.64
N GLY A 89 3.41 27.84 -32.77
CA GLY A 89 3.45 29.25 -33.14
C GLY A 89 4.80 29.59 -33.78
N ALA A 90 5.23 28.84 -34.79
CA ALA A 90 6.40 29.18 -35.60
C ALA A 90 6.00 30.27 -36.61
N SER A 91 6.13 31.53 -36.20
CA SER A 91 6.12 32.67 -37.12
C SER A 91 7.31 33.58 -36.86
N GLY A 92 8.35 33.38 -37.67
CA GLY A 92 9.19 34.43 -38.25
C GLY A 92 10.11 35.20 -37.29
N GLY A 93 11.41 34.90 -37.33
CA GLY A 93 12.43 35.71 -36.66
C GLY A 93 13.85 35.26 -36.94
N GLN A 94 14.23 35.26 -38.21
CA GLN A 94 15.58 35.02 -38.71
C GLN A 94 16.54 36.11 -38.22
N VAL A 95 17.58 35.77 -37.44
CA VAL A 95 18.91 36.41 -37.46
C VAL A 95 19.97 35.52 -36.79
N GLU A 96 20.93 35.08 -37.58
CA GLU A 96 22.32 34.72 -37.24
C GLU A 96 23.18 35.45 -38.30
N PRO A 97 24.51 35.70 -38.14
CA PRO A 97 25.43 35.11 -37.16
C PRO A 97 26.43 36.12 -36.53
N GLY A 98 27.20 35.68 -35.53
CA GLY A 98 28.36 36.44 -35.03
C GLY A 98 29.29 35.61 -34.14
N SER A 99 30.22 34.89 -34.75
CA SER A 99 31.34 34.19 -34.11
C SER A 99 32.20 35.11 -33.23
N ILE A 100 32.52 34.70 -31.98
CA ILE A 100 33.83 34.89 -31.34
C ILE A 100 34.09 33.73 -30.35
N GLU A 101 35.28 33.14 -30.44
CA GLU A 101 35.85 32.04 -29.65
C GLU A 101 36.35 32.46 -28.23
N PRO A 102 36.79 31.52 -27.37
CA PRO A 102 36.75 31.62 -25.91
C PRO A 102 38.00 32.27 -25.29
N GLY A 103 37.83 32.97 -24.16
CA GLY A 103 38.92 33.52 -23.37
C GLY A 103 38.73 33.26 -21.86
N SER A 104 39.55 32.36 -21.32
CA SER A 104 39.75 32.10 -19.90
C SER A 104 40.16 33.36 -19.13
N ILE A 105 39.58 33.60 -17.95
CA ILE A 105 40.22 34.40 -16.90
C ILE A 105 39.89 33.80 -15.53
N GLU A 106 40.94 33.52 -14.77
CA GLU A 106 41.01 32.97 -13.42
C GLU A 106 40.58 33.95 -12.30
N PRO A 107 40.44 33.49 -11.04
CA PRO A 107 39.74 34.20 -9.97
C PRO A 107 40.66 35.17 -9.20
N VAL A 108 40.10 36.30 -8.75
CA VAL A 108 40.79 37.24 -7.85
C VAL A 108 40.15 37.21 -6.46
N GLN A 109 40.98 36.85 -5.49
CA GLN A 109 40.81 37.04 -4.05
C GLN A 109 40.92 38.53 -3.66
N GLY A 110 40.21 38.90 -2.59
CA GLY A 110 40.39 40.16 -1.86
C GLY A 110 39.25 40.31 -0.85
N ASP A 111 39.34 39.69 0.32
CA ASP A 111 39.88 40.23 1.58
C ASP A 111 38.84 41.02 2.39
N SER A 112 38.95 40.86 3.71
CA SER A 112 37.96 41.06 4.74
C SER A 112 37.76 42.52 5.10
N VAL A 113 36.53 42.95 5.44
CA VAL A 113 36.33 43.83 6.60
C VAL A 113 34.99 43.52 7.27
N GLN A 114 35.07 43.42 8.58
CA GLN A 114 34.07 43.09 9.58
C GLN A 114 33.55 44.42 10.16
N ASP A 115 32.23 44.67 10.21
CA ASP A 115 31.66 45.56 11.21
C ASP A 115 30.15 45.36 11.43
N GLN A 116 29.76 45.71 12.65
CA GLN A 116 28.66 45.22 13.49
C GLN A 116 27.21 45.70 13.19
N PRO A 117 26.18 45.16 13.90
CA PRO A 117 24.78 45.24 13.49
C PRO A 117 24.06 46.47 14.03
N VAL A 118 23.20 47.07 13.21
CA VAL A 118 22.22 48.07 13.65
C VAL A 118 20.86 47.67 13.09
N GLY A 119 19.96 47.24 13.99
CA GLY A 119 18.56 47.05 13.66
C GLY A 119 17.82 48.38 13.64
N ILE A 120 16.90 48.55 12.69
CA ILE A 120 15.65 49.31 12.85
C ILE A 120 14.69 49.00 11.68
N ASP A 121 13.49 48.59 12.10
CA ASP A 121 12.17 48.91 11.57
C ASP A 121 11.73 48.51 10.15
N SER A 122 10.82 47.54 10.16
CA SER A 122 9.63 47.36 9.31
C SER A 122 9.31 48.48 8.32
N VAL A 123 9.45 48.17 7.04
CA VAL A 123 8.66 48.79 5.97
C VAL A 123 8.18 47.67 5.05
N GLY A 124 6.86 47.65 4.82
CA GLY A 124 6.16 46.61 4.08
C GLY A 124 6.73 46.40 2.68
N ILE A 125 6.98 45.14 2.35
CA ILE A 125 7.20 44.69 0.98
C ILE A 125 5.90 44.09 0.48
N ASP A 126 5.39 44.74 -0.55
CA ASP A 126 4.21 44.37 -1.31
C ASP A 126 4.25 42.90 -1.74
N SER A 127 3.06 42.30 -1.70
CA SER A 127 2.71 41.03 -2.31
C SER A 127 3.17 40.98 -3.77
N VAL A 128 4.35 40.42 -4.00
CA VAL A 128 4.68 39.82 -5.30
C VAL A 128 4.13 38.40 -5.28
N SER A 129 2.98 38.25 -5.93
CA SER A 129 2.41 36.96 -6.30
C SER A 129 3.49 36.12 -6.97
N ASN A 130 3.97 35.09 -6.28
CA ASN A 130 4.57 33.95 -6.94
C ASN A 130 3.43 33.21 -7.65
N ASP A 131 3.13 33.67 -8.87
CA ASP A 131 2.53 32.88 -9.95
C ASP A 131 3.55 31.79 -10.35
N LEU A 132 3.84 30.87 -9.41
CA LEU A 132 4.36 29.57 -9.76
C LEU A 132 3.18 28.81 -10.35
N GLU A 133 3.18 28.70 -11.67
CA GLU A 133 2.30 27.84 -12.46
C GLU A 133 1.96 26.57 -11.68
N ARG A 134 0.72 26.49 -11.18
CA ARG A 134 0.09 25.21 -10.85
C ARG A 134 0.03 24.43 -12.15
N VAL A 135 1.06 23.63 -12.42
CA VAL A 135 0.86 22.40 -13.18
C VAL A 135 -0.11 21.61 -12.32
N ASP A 136 -1.42 21.75 -12.60
CA ASP A 136 -2.42 20.87 -12.04
C ASP A 136 -1.97 19.45 -12.41
N ASP A 137 -1.39 18.75 -11.43
CA ASP A 137 -1.02 17.35 -11.55
C ASP A 137 -2.36 16.60 -11.62
N GLN A 138 -2.97 16.57 -12.82
CA GLN A 138 -4.31 16.02 -13.10
C GLN A 138 -4.38 14.50 -12.94
N ARG A 139 -3.44 13.89 -12.21
CA ARG A 139 -3.44 12.47 -11.91
C ARG A 139 -4.73 12.09 -11.18
N PRO A 140 -5.52 11.14 -11.71
CA PRO A 140 -6.74 10.67 -11.07
C PRO A 140 -6.42 10.15 -9.66
N LEU A 141 -6.96 10.77 -8.61
CA LEU A 141 -6.71 10.34 -7.24
C LEU A 141 -7.38 8.99 -6.97
N VAL A 142 -6.63 8.03 -6.43
CA VAL A 142 -7.22 6.79 -5.92
C VAL A 142 -8.03 7.11 -4.65
N PRO A 143 -9.34 6.82 -4.60
CA PRO A 143 -10.14 7.09 -3.43
C PRO A 143 -9.61 6.28 -2.23
N LEU A 144 -9.52 6.93 -1.07
CA LEU A 144 -9.19 6.22 0.16
C LEU A 144 -10.38 5.30 0.51
N PRO A 145 -10.17 3.98 0.63
CA PRO A 145 -11.28 3.09 0.92
C PRO A 145 -11.71 3.25 2.38
N ALA A 146 -12.99 2.96 2.64
CA ALA A 146 -13.53 3.01 4.00
C ALA A 146 -12.77 2.04 4.93
N ASN A 147 -12.39 2.51 6.12
CA ASN A 147 -11.72 1.67 7.12
C ASN A 147 -12.63 0.54 7.67
N TYR A 148 -13.95 0.68 7.53
CA TYR A 148 -14.97 -0.30 7.91
C TYR A 148 -15.36 -1.27 6.78
N LEU A 149 -14.65 -1.25 5.63
CA LEU A 149 -14.99 -2.06 4.44
C LEU A 149 -15.20 -3.55 4.75
N PHE A 150 -14.46 -4.09 5.72
CA PHE A 150 -14.53 -5.49 6.13
C PHE A 150 -15.27 -5.74 7.45
N ASP A 151 -15.86 -4.73 8.10
CA ASP A 151 -16.44 -4.87 9.45
C ASP A 151 -17.56 -5.92 9.50
N ALA A 152 -18.40 -5.99 8.45
CA ALA A 152 -19.44 -7.01 8.36
C ALA A 152 -18.83 -8.43 8.32
N VAL A 153 -17.82 -8.64 7.47
CA VAL A 153 -17.11 -9.93 7.35
C VAL A 153 -16.40 -10.29 8.65
N VAL A 154 -15.71 -9.33 9.28
CA VAL A 154 -15.06 -9.51 10.58
C VAL A 154 -16.07 -9.91 11.65
N THR A 155 -17.25 -9.29 11.66
CA THR A 155 -18.31 -9.59 12.62
C THR A 155 -18.85 -11.00 12.43
N ASP A 156 -19.23 -11.39 11.20
CA ASP A 156 -19.69 -12.74 10.88
C ASP A 156 -18.62 -13.79 11.21
N LEU A 157 -17.37 -13.53 10.83
CA LEU A 157 -16.28 -14.45 11.07
C LEU A 157 -16.02 -14.62 12.56
N ARG A 158 -16.08 -13.55 13.37
CA ARG A 158 -15.97 -13.66 14.84
C ARG A 158 -17.09 -14.50 15.43
N LEU A 159 -18.32 -14.36 14.94
CA LEU A 159 -19.43 -15.21 15.41
C LEU A 159 -19.21 -16.69 15.10
N VAL A 160 -18.67 -17.01 13.92
CA VAL A 160 -18.40 -18.39 13.49
C VAL A 160 -17.14 -18.98 14.13
N THR A 161 -16.14 -18.14 14.40
CA THR A 161 -14.79 -18.58 14.79
C THR A 161 -14.47 -18.36 16.26
N ALA A 162 -15.26 -17.60 17.03
CA ALA A 162 -14.98 -17.30 18.44
C ALA A 162 -14.70 -18.53 19.28
N ALA A 163 -15.51 -19.60 19.13
CA ALA A 163 -15.30 -20.84 19.87
C ALA A 163 -14.00 -21.57 19.46
N LYS A 164 -13.71 -21.64 18.15
CA LYS A 164 -12.49 -22.28 17.61
C LYS A 164 -11.23 -21.47 17.91
N LEU A 165 -11.36 -20.15 18.04
CA LEU A 165 -10.27 -19.24 18.32
C LEU A 165 -9.84 -19.34 19.78
N ALA A 166 -10.78 -19.30 20.72
CA ALA A 166 -10.47 -19.43 22.15
C ALA A 166 -9.69 -20.73 22.42
N GLU A 167 -10.17 -21.84 21.86
CA GLU A 167 -9.52 -23.15 21.98
C GLU A 167 -8.09 -23.15 21.40
N LYS A 168 -7.89 -22.60 20.20
CA LYS A 168 -6.56 -22.58 19.57
C LYS A 168 -5.59 -21.57 20.18
N GLN A 169 -6.11 -20.46 20.70
CA GLN A 169 -5.29 -19.45 21.37
C GLN A 169 -4.81 -19.95 22.73
N GLU A 170 -5.65 -20.71 23.46
CA GLU A 170 -5.26 -21.39 24.70
C GLU A 170 -4.22 -22.50 24.47
N GLN A 171 -4.28 -23.19 23.32
CA GLN A 171 -3.32 -24.23 22.96
C GLN A 171 -1.98 -23.68 22.45
N TYR A 172 -1.92 -22.40 22.08
CA TYR A 172 -0.68 -21.79 21.61
C TYR A 172 0.26 -21.49 22.78
N ASP A 173 1.38 -22.18 22.81
CA ASP A 173 2.46 -21.97 23.77
C ASP A 173 3.51 -21.01 23.17
N PRO A 174 3.67 -19.79 23.71
CA PRO A 174 4.65 -18.83 23.22
C PRO A 174 6.11 -19.28 23.43
N GLY A 175 6.35 -20.27 24.30
CA GLY A 175 7.67 -20.87 24.51
C GLY A 175 8.09 -21.88 23.43
N LYS A 176 7.16 -22.27 22.55
CA LYS A 176 7.40 -23.22 21.45
C LYS A 176 7.49 -22.51 20.11
N THR A 177 8.20 -23.12 19.17
CA THR A 177 8.20 -22.68 17.77
C THR A 177 6.81 -22.87 17.14
N PRO A 178 6.49 -22.18 16.04
CA PRO A 178 5.22 -22.34 15.34
C PRO A 178 4.94 -23.77 14.88
N THR A 179 5.98 -24.52 14.51
CA THR A 179 5.86 -25.92 14.08
C THR A 179 5.60 -26.85 15.26
N GLU A 180 6.28 -26.63 16.40
CA GLU A 180 6.07 -27.41 17.63
C GLU A 180 4.68 -27.19 18.24
N ASN A 181 4.04 -26.05 17.95
CA ASN A 181 2.65 -25.77 18.32
C ASN A 181 1.63 -26.52 17.46
N LEU A 182 2.05 -27.20 16.38
CA LEU A 182 1.14 -28.01 15.56
C LEU A 182 0.83 -29.35 16.23
N PRO A 183 -0.34 -29.96 15.93
CA PRO A 183 -0.62 -31.33 16.33
C PRO A 183 0.49 -32.29 15.88
N GLY A 184 1.11 -33.00 16.82
CA GLY A 184 2.24 -33.90 16.54
C GLY A 184 3.58 -33.20 16.30
N GLY A 185 3.66 -31.88 16.51
CA GLY A 185 4.90 -31.09 16.43
C GLY A 185 5.47 -30.93 15.01
N ALA A 186 4.67 -31.22 13.97
CA ALA A 186 5.09 -31.15 12.58
C ALA A 186 3.94 -30.79 11.64
N MET A 187 4.28 -30.24 10.48
CA MET A 187 3.29 -30.02 9.41
C MET A 187 2.95 -31.33 8.70
N ASN A 188 1.65 -31.58 8.53
CA ASN A 188 1.17 -32.61 7.62
C ASN A 188 1.42 -32.23 6.16
N GLU A 189 1.18 -33.16 5.23
CA GLU A 189 1.44 -32.96 3.80
C GLU A 189 0.64 -31.79 3.21
N ALA A 190 -0.63 -31.64 3.60
CA ALA A 190 -1.47 -30.55 3.11
C ALA A 190 -0.97 -29.17 3.59
N GLN A 191 -0.57 -29.08 4.85
CA GLN A 191 0.02 -27.88 5.45
C GLN A 191 1.33 -27.50 4.77
N ARG A 192 2.24 -28.46 4.58
CA ARG A 192 3.50 -28.26 3.83
C ARG A 192 3.22 -27.76 2.42
N ARG A 193 2.32 -28.44 1.69
CA ARG A 193 1.95 -28.04 0.33
C ARG A 193 1.38 -26.63 0.29
N PHE A 194 0.51 -26.27 1.22
CA PHE A 194 -0.03 -24.91 1.32
C PHE A 194 1.08 -23.89 1.57
N VAL A 195 1.96 -24.14 2.55
CA VAL A 195 3.05 -23.22 2.88
C VAL A 195 4.01 -23.04 1.69
N ASP A 196 4.51 -24.14 1.14
CA ASP A 196 5.61 -24.13 0.18
C ASP A 196 5.15 -23.78 -1.24
N GLN A 197 3.93 -24.15 -1.65
CA GLN A 197 3.45 -23.95 -3.02
C GLN A 197 2.48 -22.77 -3.18
N ILE A 198 1.89 -22.29 -2.09
CA ILE A 198 0.83 -21.27 -2.13
C ILE A 198 1.22 -20.05 -1.30
N TRP A 199 1.47 -20.23 0.00
CA TRP A 199 1.71 -19.11 0.91
C TRP A 199 2.99 -18.35 0.57
N VAL A 200 4.14 -19.03 0.68
CA VAL A 200 5.47 -18.44 0.49
C VAL A 200 5.65 -17.86 -0.92
N PRO A 201 5.32 -18.56 -2.02
CA PRO A 201 5.59 -18.06 -3.36
C PRO A 201 4.53 -17.13 -3.94
N LYS A 202 3.27 -17.17 -3.47
CA LYS A 202 2.16 -16.41 -4.10
C LYS A 202 1.49 -15.43 -3.15
N ILE A 203 0.91 -15.91 -2.06
CA ILE A 203 0.07 -15.08 -1.19
C ILE A 203 0.90 -14.05 -0.41
N ARG A 204 1.97 -14.48 0.24
CA ARG A 204 2.83 -13.61 1.04
C ARG A 204 3.42 -12.46 0.23
N PRO A 205 4.12 -12.67 -0.90
CA PRO A 205 4.68 -11.55 -1.67
C PRO A 205 3.60 -10.60 -2.16
N TYR A 206 2.43 -11.11 -2.56
CA TYR A 206 1.31 -10.26 -2.97
C TYR A 206 0.82 -9.36 -1.83
N LEU A 207 0.52 -9.94 -0.66
CA LEU A 207 0.08 -9.18 0.52
C LEU A 207 1.16 -8.18 1.01
N VAL A 208 2.45 -8.55 0.96
CA VAL A 208 3.56 -7.64 1.30
C VAL A 208 3.61 -6.48 0.33
N SER A 209 3.50 -6.73 -0.99
CA SER A 209 3.48 -5.68 -2.02
C SER A 209 2.28 -4.75 -1.86
N ALA A 210 1.15 -5.27 -1.37
CA ALA A 210 -0.04 -4.49 -1.07
C ALA A 210 0.09 -3.62 0.18
N GLY A 211 1.12 -3.84 1.02
CA GLY A 211 1.46 -3.02 2.18
C GLY A 211 1.38 -3.74 3.53
N PHE A 212 1.10 -5.05 3.58
CA PHE A 212 1.08 -5.83 4.83
C PHE A 212 2.49 -6.24 5.24
N ARG A 213 3.28 -5.29 5.76
CA ARG A 213 4.68 -5.54 6.16
C ARG A 213 4.81 -6.51 7.34
N SER A 214 3.77 -6.62 8.16
CA SER A 214 3.67 -7.49 9.33
C SER A 214 3.76 -8.99 9.00
N ILE A 215 3.62 -9.39 7.72
CA ILE A 215 3.75 -10.79 7.29
C ILE A 215 5.03 -11.09 6.50
N ALA A 216 5.92 -10.12 6.31
CA ALA A 216 7.08 -10.27 5.42
C ALA A 216 8.00 -11.44 5.82
N SER A 217 8.16 -11.68 7.13
CA SER A 217 8.98 -12.77 7.68
C SER A 217 8.18 -14.02 8.06
N VAL A 218 6.89 -14.08 7.74
CA VAL A 218 6.02 -15.20 8.10
C VAL A 218 6.17 -16.32 7.07
N ALA A 219 6.59 -17.50 7.53
CA ALA A 219 6.76 -18.71 6.73
C ALA A 219 6.13 -19.91 7.42
#